data_AF-A0A8T5RFQ2-F1
#
_entry.id   AF-A0A8T5RFQ2-F1
#
_cell.length_a   1.000
_cell.length_b   1.000
_cell.length_c   1.000
_cell.angle_alpha   90.00
_cell.angle_beta   90.00
_cell.angle_gamma   90.00
#
_symmetry.space_group_name_H-M   'P 1'
#
loop_
_entity.id
_entity.type
_entity.pdbx_description
1 polymer ?
#
loop_
_entity_poly.entity_id
_entity_poly.type
_entity_poly.pdbx_seq_one_letter_code
_entity_poly.pdbx_strand_id
1 'polypeptide(L)'
;MANKRKLSDIKKKIHNGNANVLTAQEFISRIEKGENFKFEDVDVITTATKGLMSGIMGVFSFRLAPPKTLRKFTEITLDGISAFPG
;
A
#
# COMPACT_ATOMS: atom_id res chain seq x y z
N MET A 1 33.90 2.37 12.64
CA MET A 1 32.98 1.50 13.40
C MET A 1 31.60 1.64 12.80
N ALA A 2 30.90 0.55 12.46
CA ALA A 2 29.53 0.66 11.94
C ALA A 2 28.56 1.05 13.06
N ASN A 3 27.74 2.09 12.85
CA ASN A 3 26.68 2.45 13.79
C ASN A 3 25.72 1.26 13.97
N LYS A 4 25.39 0.92 15.22
CA LYS A 4 24.48 -0.19 15.57
C LYS A 4 23.34 0.31 16.44
N ARG A 5 22.15 -0.23 16.19
CA ARG A 5 20.96 -0.07 17.04
C ARG A 5 20.43 -1.44 17.41
N LYS A 6 19.85 -1.55 18.61
CA LYS A 6 19.08 -2.75 18.96
C LYS A 6 17.65 -2.58 18.50
N LEU A 7 17.04 -3.69 18.10
CA LEU A 7 15.62 -3.74 17.76
C LEU A 7 14.74 -3.27 18.93
N SER A 8 15.16 -3.52 20.18
CA SER A 8 14.48 -3.04 21.39
C SER A 8 14.33 -1.53 21.42
N ASP A 9 15.34 -0.80 20.96
CA ASP A 9 15.38 0.66 21.05
C ASP A 9 14.46 1.28 19.98
N ILE A 10 14.46 0.69 18.78
CA ILE A 10 13.52 1.04 17.71
C ILE A 10 12.08 0.77 18.16
N LYS A 11 11.80 -0.39 18.76
CA LYS A 11 10.45 -0.72 19.29
C LYS A 11 9.97 0.28 20.33
N LYS A 12 10.85 0.72 21.24
CA LYS A 12 10.53 1.77 22.22
C LYS A 12 10.19 3.10 21.55
N LYS A 13 10.98 3.52 20.55
CA LYS A 13 10.69 4.74 19.78
C LYS A 13 9.33 4.68 19.07
N ILE A 14 8.99 3.54 18.46
CA ILE A 14 7.70 3.32 17.81
C ILE A 14 6.57 3.44 18.83
N HIS A 15 6.70 2.75 19.97
CA HIS A 15 5.69 2.79 21.04
C HIS A 15 5.48 4.20 21.60
N ASN A 16 6.56 4.97 21.74
CA ASN A 16 6.51 6.33 22.24
C ASN A 16 6.07 7.37 21.18
N GLY A 17 5.82 6.95 19.94
CA GLY A 17 5.41 7.85 18.84
C GLY A 17 6.55 8.72 18.27
N ASN A 18 7.80 8.47 18.64
CA ASN A 18 8.96 9.30 18.29
C ASN A 18 9.89 8.63 17.26
N ALA A 19 9.47 7.49 16.68
CA ALA A 19 10.24 6.85 15.61
C ALA A 19 10.06 7.61 14.30
N ASN A 20 11.16 7.89 13.60
CA ASN A 20 11.08 8.41 12.24
C ASN A 20 10.85 7.26 11.25
N VAL A 21 9.62 7.15 10.76
CA VAL A 21 9.16 6.07 9.87
C VAL A 21 8.92 6.64 8.47
N LEU A 22 9.54 6.04 7.47
CA LEU A 22 9.32 6.39 6.06
C LEU A 22 8.76 5.20 5.30
N THR A 23 7.89 5.44 4.33
CA THR A 23 7.61 4.42 3.32
C THR A 23 8.80 4.27 2.38
N ALA A 24 8.97 3.09 1.78
CA ALA A 24 10.01 2.85 0.79
C ALA A 24 9.96 3.88 -0.37
N GLN A 25 8.76 4.30 -0.76
CA GLN A 25 8.58 5.26 -1.84
C GLN A 25 8.96 6.69 -1.45
N GLU A 26 8.65 7.13 -0.22
CA GLU A 26 9.12 8.42 0.29
C GLU A 26 10.64 8.47 0.38
N PHE A 27 11.25 7.38 0.84
CA PHE A 27 12.70 7.28 0.93
C PHE A 27 13.37 7.39 -0.45
N ILE A 28 12.90 6.62 -1.44
CA ILE A 28 13.41 6.67 -2.81
C ILE A 28 13.22 8.07 -3.41
N SER A 29 12.01 8.63 -3.34
CA SER A 29 11.71 9.93 -3.93
C SER A 29 12.56 11.07 -3.34
N ARG A 30 12.91 10.99 -2.06
CA ARG A 30 13.77 11.98 -1.40
C ARG A 30 15.23 11.85 -1.84
N ILE A 31 15.75 10.62 -1.95
CA ILE A 31 17.08 10.37 -2.52
C ILE A 31 17.18 10.90 -3.95
N GLU A 32 16.16 10.65 -4.78
CA GLU A 32 16.12 11.14 -6.17
C GLU A 32 16.15 12.67 -6.25
N LYS A 33 15.62 13.37 -5.23
CA LYS A 33 15.69 14.84 -5.10
C LYS A 33 17.03 15.35 -4.55
N GLY A 34 17.99 14.47 -4.30
CA GLY A 34 19.32 14.80 -3.79
C GLY A 34 19.46 14.82 -2.27
N GLU A 35 18.46 14.31 -1.53
CA GLU A 35 18.56 14.19 -0.07
C GLU A 35 19.55 13.08 0.31
N ASN A 36 20.48 13.39 1.22
CA ASN A 36 21.46 12.44 1.73
C ASN A 36 21.08 12.01 3.15
N PHE A 37 20.54 10.81 3.29
CA PHE A 37 20.21 10.23 4.59
C PHE A 37 21.44 9.71 5.33
N LYS A 38 21.54 10.05 6.61
CA LYS A 38 22.43 9.42 7.58
C LYS A 38 21.71 8.27 8.26
N PHE A 39 22.50 7.41 8.89
CA PHE A 39 21.97 6.33 9.72
C PHE A 39 21.03 6.86 10.82
N GLU A 40 21.32 8.03 11.40
CA GLU A 40 20.49 8.72 12.41
C GLU A 40 19.09 9.09 11.94
N ASP A 41 18.91 9.36 10.65
CA ASP A 41 17.74 10.07 10.16
C ASP A 41 16.51 9.19 10.02
N VAL A 42 16.67 7.87 9.92
CA VAL A 42 15.55 6.93 9.71
C VAL A 42 15.60 5.82 10.75
N ASP A 43 14.47 5.54 11.39
CA ASP A 43 14.32 4.44 12.34
C ASP A 43 13.73 3.19 11.68
N VAL A 44 12.75 3.36 10.79
CA VAL A 44 12.08 2.27 10.07
C VAL A 44 11.77 2.70 8.64
N ILE A 45 12.06 1.83 7.67
CA ILE A 45 11.50 1.93 6.33
C ILE A 45 10.43 0.85 6.19
N THR A 46 9.18 1.26 5.97
CA THR A 46 8.07 0.34 5.74
C THR A 46 7.86 0.12 4.24
N THR A 47 7.78 -1.14 3.86
CA THR A 47 7.47 -1.58 2.49
C THR A 47 5.99 -1.89 2.30
N ALA A 48 5.14 -1.47 3.25
CA ALA A 48 3.71 -1.78 3.24
C ALA A 48 3.08 -1.48 1.87
N THR A 49 2.47 -2.50 1.28
CA THR A 49 1.83 -2.45 -0.03
C THR A 49 0.57 -1.59 0.04
N LYS A 50 0.46 -0.56 -0.80
CA LYS A 50 -0.76 0.26 -0.94
C LYS A 50 -1.82 -0.40 -1.85
N GLY A 51 -2.01 -1.72 -1.78
CA GLY A 51 -2.91 -2.39 -2.74
C GLY A 51 -3.30 -3.83 -2.38
N LEU A 52 -4.36 -4.28 -3.05
CA LEU A 52 -4.77 -5.68 -3.09
C LEU A 52 -3.64 -6.50 -3.72
N MET A 53 -3.15 -7.51 -3.00
CA MET A 53 -2.16 -8.44 -3.56
C MET A 53 -2.77 -9.32 -4.64
N SER A 54 -1.92 -9.92 -5.47
CA SER A 54 -2.32 -11.02 -6.34
C SER A 54 -3.01 -12.10 -5.50
N GLY A 55 -4.21 -12.49 -5.91
CA GLY A 55 -5.04 -13.48 -5.20
C GLY A 55 -6.14 -12.90 -4.32
N ILE A 56 -6.27 -11.56 -4.20
CA ILE A 56 -7.42 -10.95 -3.52
C ILE A 56 -8.45 -10.50 -4.57
N MET A 57 -9.72 -10.90 -4.39
CA MET A 57 -10.84 -10.54 -5.26
C MET A 57 -11.95 -9.85 -4.46
N GLY A 58 -12.44 -8.72 -4.97
CA GLY A 58 -13.68 -8.11 -4.51
C GLY A 58 -14.86 -8.60 -5.35
N VAL A 59 -15.87 -9.20 -4.72
CA VAL A 59 -17.10 -9.64 -5.40
C VAL A 59 -18.21 -8.65 -5.05
N PHE A 60 -18.77 -8.01 -6.07
CA PHE A 60 -19.85 -7.04 -5.93
C PHE A 60 -21.10 -7.58 -6.61
N SER A 61 -22.23 -7.57 -5.90
CA SER A 61 -23.51 -8.05 -6.44
C SER A 61 -24.51 -6.91 -6.49
N PHE A 62 -24.99 -6.60 -7.69
CA PHE A 62 -25.97 -5.55 -7.94
C PHE A 62 -27.17 -6.11 -8.69
N ARG A 63 -28.38 -5.63 -8.38
CA ARG A 63 -29.57 -5.89 -9.19
C ARG A 63 -29.79 -4.74 -10.15
N LEU A 64 -29.39 -4.93 -11.40
CA LEU A 64 -29.46 -3.90 -12.45
C LEU A 64 -30.67 -4.06 -13.41
N ALA A 65 -31.30 -5.24 -13.43
CA ALA A 65 -32.45 -5.52 -14.28
C ALA A 65 -33.49 -6.40 -13.56
N PRO A 66 -34.78 -6.29 -13.93
CA PRO A 66 -35.81 -7.21 -13.46
C PRO A 66 -35.55 -8.67 -13.87
N PRO A 67 -36.18 -9.65 -13.18
CA PRO A 67 -36.09 -11.05 -13.59
C PRO A 67 -36.58 -11.26 -15.03
N LYS A 68 -35.87 -12.12 -15.78
CA LYS A 68 -36.21 -12.54 -17.15
C LYS A 68 -36.16 -11.45 -18.23
N THR A 69 -35.63 -10.25 -17.94
CA THR A 69 -35.48 -9.18 -18.95
C THR A 69 -34.08 -9.07 -19.54
N LEU A 70 -33.08 -9.73 -18.93
CA LEU A 70 -31.69 -9.68 -19.34
C LEU A 70 -31.11 -11.09 -19.41
N ARG A 71 -30.31 -11.34 -20.46
CA ARG A 71 -29.60 -12.62 -20.63
C ARG A 71 -28.27 -12.66 -19.89
N LYS A 72 -27.38 -11.68 -20.14
CA LYS A 72 -26.07 -11.54 -19.49
C LYS A 72 -25.49 -10.14 -19.72
N PHE A 73 -24.58 -9.72 -18.85
CA PHE A 73 -23.66 -8.62 -19.12
C PHE A 73 -22.43 -9.16 -19.86
N THR A 74 -21.90 -8.42 -20.83
CA THR A 74 -20.71 -8.80 -21.59
C THR A 74 -19.48 -7.97 -21.23
N GLU A 75 -19.70 -6.78 -20.68
CA GLU A 75 -18.67 -5.82 -20.31
C GLU A 75 -19.11 -5.10 -19.04
N ILE A 76 -18.15 -4.80 -18.18
CA ILE A 76 -18.36 -3.99 -16.98
C ILE A 76 -17.14 -3.10 -16.77
N THR A 77 -17.38 -1.86 -16.38
CA THR A 77 -16.35 -0.92 -15.97
C THR A 77 -16.69 -0.36 -14.59
N LEU A 78 -15.67 -0.15 -13.77
CA LEU A 78 -15.75 0.44 -12.44
C LEU A 78 -14.80 1.63 -12.43
N ASP A 79 -15.35 2.85 -12.36
CA ASP A 79 -14.62 4.10 -12.53
C ASP A 79 -13.70 4.14 -13.77
N GLY A 80 -14.20 3.61 -14.89
CA GLY A 80 -13.47 3.57 -16.16
C GLY A 80 -12.44 2.43 -16.28
N ILE A 81 -12.27 1.61 -15.25
CA ILE A 81 -11.39 0.43 -15.27
C ILE A 81 -12.23 -0.79 -15.64
N SER A 82 -11.76 -1.57 -16.62
CA SER A 82 -12.43 -2.82 -17.01
C SER A 82 -12.43 -3.83 -15.86
N ALA A 83 -13.60 -4.42 -15.59
CA ALA A 83 -13.78 -5.45 -14.58
C ALA A 83 -14.33 -6.74 -15.23
N PHE A 84 -14.39 -7.82 -14.44
CA PHE A 84 -14.87 -9.11 -14.92
C PHE A 84 -16.40 -9.20 -14.77
N PRO A 85 -17.17 -9.33 -15.86
CA PRO A 85 -18.58 -9.66 -15.77
C PRO A 85 -18.71 -11.12 -15.34
N GLY A 86 -19.34 -11.34 -14.17
CA GLY A 86 -19.55 -12.66 -13.60
C GLY A 86 -20.37 -13.61 -14.46
#